data_AF-A0A3N4J787-F1
#
_entry.id   AF-A0A3N4J787-F1
#
_cell.length_a   1.000
_cell.length_b   1.000
_cell.length_c   1.000
_cell.angle_alpha   90.00
_cell.angle_beta   90.00
_cell.angle_gamma   90.00
#
_symmetry.space_group_name_H-M   'P 1'
#
loop_
_entity.id
_entity.type
_entity.pdbx_description
1 polymer ?
#
loop_
_entity_poly.entity_id
_entity_poly.type
_entity_poly.pdbx_seq_one_letter_code
_entity_poly.pdbx_strand_id
1 'polypeptide(L)' 'HQVIFYPVFYCELNFIEYFWGYAKVYTQTHCEYLFPLLVRTVPETLAQMPKVLMLKYYQ' A
#
# COMPACT_ATOMS: atom_id res chain seq x y z
N HIS A 1 -4.60 -18.20 -15.29
CA HIS A 1 -4.76 -17.49 -14.01
C HIS A 1 -3.75 -18.09 -13.04
N GLN A 2 -2.81 -17.30 -12.52
CA GLN A 2 -1.81 -17.74 -11.55
C GLN A 2 -2.29 -17.35 -10.15
N VAL A 3 -2.31 -18.31 -9.22
CA VAL A 3 -2.70 -18.08 -7.83
C VAL A 3 -1.46 -18.21 -6.96
N ILE A 4 -1.19 -17.19 -6.14
CA ILE A 4 -0.09 -17.19 -5.18
C ILE A 4 -0.68 -17.48 -3.80
N PHE A 5 -0.19 -18.53 -3.15
CA PHE A 5 -0.62 -18.91 -1.80
C PHE A 5 0.39 -18.40 -0.77
N TYR A 6 -0.11 -17.70 0.23
CA TYR A 6 0.69 -17.24 1.37
C TYR A 6 0.36 -18.08 2.62
N PRO A 7 1.34 -18.34 3.49
CA PRO A 7 1.11 -18.95 4.79
C PRO A 7 0.12 -18.13 5.63
N VAL A 8 -0.76 -18.80 6.35
CA VAL A 8 -1.70 -18.14 7.27
C VAL A 8 -0.90 -17.47 8.39
N PHE A 9 -1.22 -16.20 8.70
CA PHE A 9 -0.58 -15.33 9.70
C PHE A 9 0.76 -14.68 9.34
N TYR A 10 1.25 -14.84 8.11
CA TYR A 10 2.49 -14.20 7.65
C TYR A 10 2.17 -13.09 6.64
N CYS A 11 1.55 -12.00 7.12
CA CYS A 11 1.12 -10.90 6.27
C CYS A 11 2.30 -10.13 5.65
N GLU A 12 3.48 -10.18 6.26
CA GLU A 12 4.72 -9.62 5.75
C GLU A 12 5.18 -10.24 4.43
N LEU A 13 4.73 -11.46 4.13
CA LEU A 13 4.99 -12.12 2.84
C LEU A 13 4.06 -11.62 1.73
N ASN A 14 2.93 -11.01 2.10
CA ASN A 14 1.98 -10.47 1.14
C ASN A 14 2.43 -9.07 0.71
N PHE A 15 2.91 -8.95 -0.53
CA PHE A 15 3.43 -7.70 -1.08
C PHE A 15 2.45 -6.52 -0.94
N ILE A 16 1.13 -6.77 -0.91
CA ILE A 16 0.11 -5.72 -0.79
C ILE A 16 0.21 -4.95 0.53
N GLU A 17 0.70 -5.59 1.60
CA GLU A 17 0.86 -4.93 2.91
C GLU A 17 1.86 -3.78 2.83
N TYR A 18 2.87 -3.87 1.95
CA TYR A 18 3.81 -2.78 1.71
C TYR A 18 3.12 -1.55 1.10
N PHE A 19 2.24 -1.75 0.13
CA PHE A 19 1.46 -0.67 -0.50
C PHE A 19 0.58 0.03 0.55
N TRP A 20 -0.10 -0.76 1.39
CA TRP A 20 -0.91 -0.22 2.47
C TRP A 20 -0.07 0.49 3.54
N GLY A 21 1.10 -0.03 3.89
CA GLY A 21 2.02 0.61 4.82
C GLY A 21 2.47 1.99 4.33
N TYR A 22 2.89 2.08 3.06
CA TYR A 22 3.29 3.35 2.45
C TYR A 22 2.14 4.37 2.44
N ALA A 23 0.94 3.96 1.99
CA ALA A 23 -0.24 4.82 1.97
C ALA A 23 -0.64 5.31 3.37
N LYS A 24 -0.52 4.47 4.40
CA LYS A 24 -0.81 4.86 5.80
C LYS A 24 0.17 5.93 6.30
N VAL A 25 1.47 5.75 6.08
CA VAL A 25 2.49 6.72 6.53
C VAL A 25 2.29 8.08 5.85
N TYR A 26 2.01 8.07 4.54
CA TYR A 26 1.76 9.31 3.81
C TYR A 26 0.47 10.01 4.25
N THR A 27 -0.63 9.27 4.37
CA THR A 27 -1.91 9.86 4.80
C THR A 27 -1.85 10.34 6.25
N GLN A 28 -1.10 9.69 7.13
CA GLN A 28 -0.88 10.16 8.50
C GLN A 28 -0.17 11.52 8.58
N THR A 29 0.67 11.84 7.60
CA THR A 29 1.44 13.09 7.56
C THR A 29 0.76 14.20 6.74
N HIS A 30 -0.17 13.84 5.84
CA HIS A 30 -0.77 14.76 4.86
C HIS A 30 -2.30 14.84 4.92
N CYS A 31 -2.97 14.10 5.81
CA CYS A 31 -4.43 14.13 5.97
C CYS A 31 -4.82 14.65 7.35
N GLU A 32 -5.72 15.63 7.39
CA GLU A 32 -6.33 16.19 8.61
C GLU A 32 -7.31 15.22 9.31
N TYR A 33 -7.13 13.90 9.12
CA TYR A 33 -8.01 12.85 9.66
C TYR A 33 -9.49 12.96 9.22
N LEU A 34 -9.77 13.70 8.15
CA LEU A 34 -11.10 13.79 7.56
C LEU A 34 -11.33 12.64 6.58
N PHE A 35 -12.43 11.90 6.76
CA PHE A 35 -12.77 10.76 5.91
C PHE A 35 -12.82 11.10 4.40
N PRO A 36 -13.45 12.21 3.95
CA PRO A 36 -13.45 12.56 2.52
C PRO A 36 -12.06 12.85 1.96
N LEU A 37 -11.16 13.37 2.79
CA LEU A 37 -9.78 13.62 2.40
C LEU A 37 -9.02 12.30 2.29
N LEU A 38 -9.19 11.39 3.25
CA LEU A 38 -8.60 10.06 3.22
C LEU A 38 -8.97 9.27 1.94
N VAL A 39 -10.25 9.34 1.54
CA VAL A 39 -10.75 8.69 0.31
C VAL A 39 -10.05 9.20 -0.94
N ARG A 40 -9.60 10.46 -0.97
CA ARG A 40 -8.86 11.05 -2.10
C ARG A 40 -7.35 10.80 -2.00
N THR A 41 -6.77 11.01 -0.83
CA THR A 41 -5.32 10.96 -0.62
C THR A 41 -4.76 9.55 -0.78
N VAL A 42 -5.49 8.50 -0.35
CA VAL A 42 -5.03 7.11 -0.48
C VAL A 42 -4.74 6.72 -1.95
N PRO A 43 -5.69 6.84 -2.90
CA PRO A 43 -5.43 6.48 -4.29
C PRO A 43 -4.37 7.38 -4.95
N GLU A 44 -4.34 8.68 -4.64
CA GLU A 44 -3.30 9.60 -5.13
C GLU A 44 -1.90 9.17 -4.68
N THR A 45 -1.75 8.79 -3.41
CA THR A 45 -0.50 8.30 -2.84
C THR A 45 -0.03 7.04 -3.54
N LEU A 46 -0.93 6.08 -3.74
CA LEU A 46 -0.63 4.82 -4.41
C LEU A 46 -0.24 5.05 -5.87
N ALA A 47 -0.86 6.02 -6.56
CA ALA A 47 -0.50 6.39 -7.93
C ALA A 47 0.89 7.03 -8.06
N GLN A 48 1.37 7.69 -7.00
CA GLN A 48 2.70 8.32 -6.96
C GLN A 48 3.83 7.36 -6.55
N MET A 49 3.52 6.13 -6.12
CA MET A 49 4.55 5.17 -5.70
C MET A 49 5.54 4.87 -6.82
N PRO A 50 6.87 4.99 -6.57
CA PRO A 50 7.88 4.60 -7.53
C PRO A 50 7.74 3.15 -7.98
N LYS A 51 7.70 2.91 -9.30
CA LYS A 51 7.68 1.56 -9.90
C LYS A 51 8.85 0.68 -9.44
N VAL A 52 9.99 1.30 -9.12
CA VAL A 52 11.17 0.61 -8.57
C VAL A 52 10.86 -0.04 -7.21
N LEU A 53 10.06 0.60 -6.36
CA LEU A 53 9.60 0.00 -5.11
C LEU A 53 8.61 -1.12 -5.39
N MET A 54 7.70 -0.95 -6.36
CA MET A 54 6.76 -2.01 -6.75
C MET A 54 7.50 -3.29 -7.18
N LEU A 55 8.50 -3.17 -8.06
CA LEU A 55 9.27 -4.31 -8.58
C LEU A 55 10.18 -4.96 -7.52
N LYS A 56 10.59 -4.22 -6.49
CA LYS A 56 11.41 -4.75 -5.40
C LYS A 56 10.64 -5.73 -4.51
N TYR A 57 9.36 -5.47 -4.27
CA TYR A 57 8.51 -6.29 -3.39
C TYR A 57 7.57 -7.21 -4.14
N TYR A 58 7.44 -7.04 -5.46
CA TYR A 58 6.76 -7.98 -6.34
C TYR A 58 7.75 -9.08 -6.77
N GLN A 59 7.82 -10.17 -6.01
CA GLN A 59 8.52 -11.42 -6.37
C GLN A 59 7.54 -12.58 -6.39
#